data_AF-L9KQL3-F1
#
_entry.id   AF-L9KQL3-F1
#
_cell.length_a   1.000
_cell.length_b   1.000
_cell.length_c   1.000
_cell.angle_alpha   90.00
_cell.angle_beta   90.00
_cell.angle_gamma   90.00
#
_symmetry.space_group_name_H-M   'P 1'
#
loop_
_entity.id
_entity.type
_entity.pdbx_description
1 polymer ?
#
loop_
_entity_poly.entity_id
_entity_poly.type
_entity_poly.pdbx_seq_one_letter_code
_entity_poly.pdbx_strand_id
1 'polypeptide(L)'
;MAHQRIWASDKGSGFARQEEELLKRLDDLKVELSQLRLAEVTGSTAYKVSKISIAHVLTVINQTQKENLKKFYKGKKNRPLDQRPKKPRAMRRRLNKHEESLKTKKQQLYLLRKFAVKA
;
A
#
# COMPACT_ATOMS: atom_id res chain seq x y z
N MET A 1 12.97 4.52 14.79
CA MET A 1 12.61 3.83 16.04
C MET A 1 11.25 3.12 15.99
N ALA A 2 10.15 3.76 15.54
CA ALA A 2 8.84 3.08 15.46
C ALA A 2 8.74 1.96 14.39
N HIS A 3 9.44 2.08 13.27
CA HIS A 3 9.41 1.10 12.17
C HIS A 3 10.00 -0.27 12.56
N GLN A 4 11.04 -0.29 13.40
CA GLN A 4 11.67 -1.53 13.88
C GLN A 4 10.83 -2.26 14.94
N ARG A 5 10.01 -1.54 15.72
CA ARG A 5 9.16 -2.14 16.77
C ARG A 5 7.93 -2.86 16.19
N ILE A 6 7.47 -2.46 15.01
CA ILE A 6 6.33 -3.08 14.30
C ILE A 6 6.71 -4.47 13.76
N TRP A 7 7.94 -4.60 13.26
CA TRP A 7 8.47 -5.85 12.68
C TRP A 7 8.68 -6.96 13.72
N ALA A 8 8.84 -6.60 15.00
CA ALA A 8 9.05 -7.56 16.09
C ALA A 8 7.74 -8.14 16.65
N SER A 9 6.59 -7.47 16.46
CA SER A 9 5.33 -7.82 17.14
C SER A 9 4.41 -8.75 16.34
N ASP A 10 4.66 -8.94 15.04
CA ASP A 10 3.81 -9.73 14.12
C ASP A 10 4.59 -10.93 13.54
N LYS A 11 5.52 -11.50 14.34
CA LYS A 11 6.29 -12.70 13.97
C LYS A 11 5.42 -13.96 14.09
N GLY A 12 4.43 -14.09 13.22
CA GLY A 12 3.86 -15.38 12.87
C GLY A 12 4.93 -16.21 12.17
N SER A 13 5.25 -17.38 12.72
CA SER A 13 6.41 -18.24 12.41
C SER A 13 6.58 -18.67 10.94
N GLY A 14 5.57 -18.50 10.08
CA GLY A 14 5.64 -18.83 8.65
C GLY A 14 6.15 -17.71 7.73
N PHE A 15 5.94 -16.43 8.08
CA PHE A 15 6.21 -15.30 7.18
C PHE A 15 7.68 -14.87 7.19
N ALA A 16 8.32 -14.86 8.35
CA ALA A 16 9.73 -14.49 8.49
C ALA A 16 10.64 -15.39 7.64
N ARG A 17 10.31 -16.69 7.57
CA ARG A 17 11.04 -17.67 6.76
C ARG A 17 10.96 -17.37 5.27
N GLN A 18 9.79 -16.94 4.77
CA GLN A 18 9.60 -16.57 3.36
C GLN A 18 10.31 -15.25 3.00
N GLU A 19 10.31 -14.25 3.89
CA GLU A 19 11.02 -12.99 3.64
C GLU A 19 12.54 -13.21 3.60
N GLU A 20 13.09 -14.02 4.51
CA GLU A 20 14.51 -14.38 4.51
C GLU A 20 14.92 -15.15 3.25
N GLU A 21 14.07 -16.08 2.78
CA GLU A 21 14.29 -16.81 1.52
C GLU A 21 14.28 -15.87 0.30
N LEU A 22 13.35 -14.91 0.26
CA LEU A 22 13.26 -13.91 -0.81
C LEU A 22 14.46 -12.95 -0.81
N LEU A 23 14.98 -12.59 0.37
CA LEU A 23 16.17 -11.74 0.51
C LEU A 23 17.43 -12.47 0.04
N LYS A 24 17.59 -13.75 0.39
CA LYS A 24 18.70 -14.57 -0.12
C LYS A 24 18.67 -14.66 -1.64
N ARG A 25 17.51 -14.99 -2.20
CA ARG A 25 17.33 -15.04 -3.66
C ARG A 25 17.61 -13.71 -4.34
N LEU A 26 17.28 -12.59 -3.69
CA LEU A 26 17.57 -11.26 -4.18
C LEU A 26 19.08 -10.99 -4.23
N ASP A 27 19.84 -11.43 -3.23
CA ASP A 27 21.29 -11.24 -3.18
C ASP A 27 22.03 -12.12 -4.20
N ASP A 28 21.60 -13.37 -4.38
CA ASP A 28 22.13 -14.25 -5.43
C ASP A 28 21.93 -13.62 -6.82
N LEU A 29 20.72 -13.12 -7.11
CA LEU A 29 20.43 -12.45 -8.39
C LEU A 29 21.23 -11.16 -8.60
N LYS A 30 21.60 -10.43 -7.54
CA LYS A 30 22.48 -9.25 -7.66
C LYS A 30 23.91 -9.64 -8.01
N VAL A 31 24.41 -10.74 -7.45
CA VAL A 31 25.74 -11.28 -7.76
C VAL A 31 25.78 -11.77 -9.21
N GLU A 32 24.75 -12.47 -9.67
CA GLU A 32 24.62 -12.86 -11.08
C GLU A 32 24.59 -11.63 -12.01
N LEU A 33 23.85 -10.58 -11.64
CA LEU A 33 23.78 -9.35 -12.42
C LEU A 33 25.16 -8.66 -12.53
N SER A 34 25.95 -8.62 -11.46
CA SER A 34 27.27 -7.99 -11.49
C SER A 34 28.24 -8.76 -12.39
N GLN A 35 28.22 -10.09 -12.35
CA GLN A 35 28.99 -10.94 -13.25
C GLN A 35 28.60 -10.73 -14.72
N LEU A 36 27.30 -10.64 -15.01
CA LEU A 36 26.81 -10.37 -16.36
C LEU A 36 27.24 -9.00 -16.89
N ARG A 37 27.27 -7.97 -16.03
CA ARG A 37 27.76 -6.63 -16.42
C ARG A 37 29.24 -6.63 -16.77
N LEU A 38 30.06 -7.40 -16.06
CA LEU A 38 31.48 -7.56 -16.41
C LEU A 38 31.64 -8.27 -17.76
N ALA A 39 30.85 -9.32 -18.00
CA ALA A 39 30.85 -10.07 -19.25
C ALA A 39 30.37 -9.24 -20.47
N GLU A 40 29.46 -8.29 -20.25
CA GLU A 40 29.00 -7.31 -21.25
C GLU A 40 30.14 -6.37 -21.67
N VAL A 41 30.94 -5.89 -20.71
CA VAL A 41 32.09 -5.01 -20.97
C VAL A 41 33.19 -5.71 -21.77
N THR A 42 33.37 -7.02 -21.57
CA THR A 42 34.35 -7.82 -22.32
C THR A 42 33.86 -8.25 -23.71
N GLY A 43 32.70 -7.77 -24.18
CA GLY A 43 32.18 -8.05 -25.52
C GLY A 43 31.73 -9.49 -25.74
N SER A 44 31.58 -10.28 -24.68
CA SER A 44 31.06 -11.65 -24.78
C SER A 44 29.54 -11.61 -24.94
N THR A 45 29.00 -12.36 -25.90
CA THR A 45 27.55 -12.36 -26.16
C THR A 45 26.81 -13.10 -25.05
N ALA A 46 26.37 -12.38 -24.02
CA ALA A 46 25.52 -12.91 -22.96
C ALA A 46 24.10 -12.34 -23.07
N TYR A 47 23.19 -13.08 -23.72
CA TYR A 47 21.75 -12.88 -23.53
C TYR A 47 21.23 -13.94 -22.57
N LYS A 48 20.76 -13.52 -21.38
CA LYS A 48 19.83 -14.29 -20.53
C LYS A 48 19.13 -13.36 -19.52
N VAL A 49 17.84 -13.60 -19.33
CA VAL A 49 16.78 -12.74 -18.76
C VAL A 49 16.92 -12.55 -17.23
N SER A 50 17.96 -11.87 -16.75
CA SER A 50 18.16 -11.62 -15.30
C SER A 50 17.57 -10.28 -14.80
N LYS A 51 17.35 -9.30 -15.68
CA LYS A 51 16.81 -7.98 -15.29
C LYS A 51 15.35 -8.05 -14.81
N ILE A 52 14.53 -8.94 -15.40
CA ILE A 52 13.09 -9.08 -15.10
C ILE A 52 12.88 -9.81 -13.76
N SER A 53 13.74 -10.77 -13.40
CA SER A 53 13.60 -11.57 -12.17
C SER A 53 13.79 -10.74 -10.90
N ILE A 54 14.76 -9.81 -10.86
CA ILE A 54 15.02 -8.93 -9.71
C ILE A 54 13.83 -8.02 -9.40
N ALA A 55 13.26 -7.41 -10.44
CA ALA A 55 12.11 -6.51 -10.31
C ALA A 55 10.90 -7.24 -9.71
N HIS A 56 10.68 -8.50 -10.09
CA HIS A 56 9.58 -9.32 -9.56
C HIS A 56 9.78 -9.64 -8.08
N VAL A 57 10.99 -10.07 -7.67
CA VAL A 57 11.29 -10.37 -6.27
C VAL A 57 11.11 -9.12 -5.39
N LEU A 58 11.63 -7.97 -5.82
CA LEU A 58 11.44 -6.69 -5.11
C LEU A 58 9.96 -6.28 -5.02
N THR A 59 9.18 -6.55 -6.07
CA THR A 59 7.75 -6.23 -6.07
C THR A 59 7.00 -7.06 -5.05
N VAL A 60 7.28 -8.37 -4.95
CA VAL A 60 6.67 -9.27 -3.95
C VAL A 60 7.04 -8.84 -2.53
N ILE A 61 8.31 -8.51 -2.27
CA ILE A 61 8.76 -7.99 -0.96
C ILE A 61 8.02 -6.70 -0.62
N ASN A 62 7.92 -5.76 -1.56
CA ASN A 62 7.25 -4.48 -1.33
C ASN A 62 5.72 -4.64 -1.12
N GLN A 63 5.09 -5.58 -1.83
CA GLN A 63 3.66 -5.87 -1.68
C GLN A 63 3.36 -6.44 -0.29
N THR A 64 4.11 -7.46 0.13
CA THR A 64 3.94 -8.12 1.43
C THR A 64 4.19 -7.16 2.60
N GLN A 65 5.25 -6.36 2.53
CA GLN A 65 5.53 -5.32 3.55
C GLN A 65 4.39 -4.29 3.63
N LYS A 66 3.89 -3.80 2.49
CA LYS A 66 2.75 -2.85 2.45
C LYS A 66 1.48 -3.45 3.03
N GLU A 67 1.22 -4.73 2.78
CA GLU A 67 0.06 -5.44 3.34
C GLU A 67 0.13 -5.57 4.85
N ASN A 68 1.30 -5.92 5.39
CA ASN A 68 1.52 -6.02 6.83
C ASN A 68 1.35 -4.65 7.50
N LEU A 69 1.88 -3.59 6.89
CA LEU A 69 1.66 -2.24 7.37
C LEU A 69 0.17 -1.84 7.32
N LYS A 70 -0.57 -2.22 6.27
CA LYS A 70 -2.02 -1.99 6.19
C LYS A 70 -2.78 -2.71 7.30
N LYS A 71 -2.41 -3.96 7.62
CA LYS A 71 -2.99 -4.73 8.74
C LYS A 71 -2.71 -4.03 10.07
N PHE A 72 -1.47 -3.64 10.32
CA PHE A 72 -1.05 -2.97 11.56
C PHE A 72 -1.74 -1.61 11.78
N TYR A 73 -1.95 -0.83 10.72
CA TYR A 73 -2.59 0.48 10.79
C TYR A 73 -4.11 0.46 10.56
N LYS A 74 -4.72 -0.73 10.40
CA LYS A 74 -6.16 -0.88 10.27
C LYS A 74 -6.85 -0.35 11.54
N GLY A 75 -7.88 0.48 11.37
CA GLY A 75 -8.65 1.07 12.47
C GLY A 75 -7.96 2.21 13.24
N LYS A 76 -6.65 2.43 13.06
CA LYS A 76 -5.95 3.56 13.69
C LYS A 76 -6.32 4.88 13.01
N LYS A 77 -6.63 5.91 13.82
CA LYS A 77 -6.96 7.27 13.32
C LYS A 77 -5.85 7.85 12.43
N ASN A 78 -4.60 7.72 12.88
CA ASN A 78 -3.45 8.32 12.21
C ASN A 78 -2.68 7.26 11.41
N ARG A 79 -2.99 7.20 10.10
CA ARG A 79 -2.26 6.36 9.15
C ARG A 79 -1.20 7.16 8.38
N PRO A 80 -0.08 6.52 7.99
CA PRO A 80 0.94 7.13 7.11
C PRO A 80 0.34 7.68 5.83
N LEU A 81 0.94 8.72 5.26
CA LEU A 81 0.43 9.39 4.05
C LEU A 81 0.29 8.43 2.86
N ASP A 82 1.21 7.48 2.73
CA ASP A 82 1.23 6.50 1.62
C ASP A 82 0.08 5.48 1.68
N GLN A 83 -0.46 5.23 2.87
CA GLN A 83 -1.58 4.31 3.06
C GLN A 83 -2.94 5.00 2.97
N ARG A 84 -2.96 6.33 2.81
CA ARG A 84 -4.21 7.08 2.64
C ARG A 84 -4.74 6.90 1.22
N PRO A 85 -6.06 6.90 1.02
CA PRO A 85 -6.63 6.88 -0.32
C PRO A 85 -6.12 8.07 -1.14
N LYS A 86 -5.62 7.81 -2.34
CA LYS A 86 -5.12 8.84 -3.26
C LYS A 86 -6.30 9.56 -3.93
N LYS A 87 -6.79 10.60 -3.27
CA LYS A 87 -7.84 11.50 -3.77
C LYS A 87 -7.27 12.90 -4.05
N PRO A 88 -7.86 13.68 -4.98
CA PRO A 88 -7.49 15.08 -5.18
C PRO A 88 -7.51 15.87 -3.87
N ARG A 89 -6.67 16.91 -3.76
CA ARG A 89 -6.57 17.74 -2.55
C ARG A 89 -7.92 18.37 -2.19
N ALA A 90 -8.67 18.86 -3.19
CA ALA A 90 -10.01 19.43 -2.99
C ALA A 90 -10.95 18.40 -2.33
N MET A 91 -10.99 17.16 -2.84
CA MET A 91 -11.82 16.09 -2.28
C MET A 91 -11.39 15.63 -0.87
N ARG A 92 -10.13 15.82 -0.49
CA ARG A 92 -9.66 15.53 0.88
C ARG A 92 -10.01 16.63 1.88
N ARG A 93 -10.23 17.86 1.40
CA ARG A 93 -10.51 19.04 2.21
C ARG A 93 -11.99 19.42 2.31
N ARG A 94 -12.82 18.91 1.40
CA ARG A 94 -14.28 19.07 1.49
C ARG A 94 -14.83 18.45 2.78
N LEU A 95 -16.01 18.91 3.18
CA LEU A 95 -16.76 18.38 4.32
C LEU A 95 -17.10 16.89 4.12
N ASN A 96 -17.26 16.17 5.23
CA ASN A 96 -17.77 14.81 5.20
C ASN A 96 -19.27 14.81 4.88
N LYS A 97 -19.78 13.75 4.25
CA LYS A 97 -21.22 13.61 3.95
C LYS A 97 -22.10 13.80 5.18
N HIS A 98 -21.63 13.35 6.35
CA HIS A 98 -22.32 13.55 7.61
C HIS A 98 -22.41 15.04 7.96
N GLU A 99 -21.30 15.76 7.89
CA GLU A 99 -21.23 17.21 8.15
C GLU A 99 -22.09 18.00 7.15
N GLU A 100 -22.05 17.65 5.87
CA GLU A 100 -22.90 18.24 4.82
C GLU A 100 -24.40 18.00 5.08
N SER A 101 -24.75 16.87 5.71
CA SER A 101 -26.14 16.51 6.02
C SER A 101 -26.67 17.12 7.31
N LEU A 102 -25.82 17.75 8.13
CA LEU A 102 -26.24 18.34 9.40
C LEU A 102 -27.19 19.51 9.13
N LYS A 103 -28.41 19.40 9.67
CA LYS A 103 -29.45 20.44 9.60
C LYS A 103 -29.70 20.99 10.99
N THR A 104 -30.07 22.26 11.07
CA THR A 104 -30.53 22.84 12.33
C THR A 104 -31.85 22.21 12.76
N LYS A 105 -32.13 22.16 14.07
CA LYS A 105 -33.39 21.61 14.61
C LYS A 105 -34.62 22.26 13.97
N LYS A 106 -34.57 23.58 13.71
CA LYS A 106 -35.65 24.33 13.06
C LYS A 106 -35.92 23.85 11.63
N GLN A 107 -34.89 23.52 10.86
CA GLN A 107 -35.03 23.00 9.49
C GLN A 107 -35.53 21.55 9.45
N GLN A 108 -35.28 20.76 10.50
CA GLN A 108 -35.78 19.38 10.60
C GLN A 108 -37.30 19.34 10.86
N LEU A 109 -37.85 20.36 11.51
CA LEU A 109 -39.27 20.41 11.89
C LEU A 109 -40.21 20.58 10.69
N TYR A 110 -39.80 21.36 9.67
CA TYR A 110 -40.64 21.72 8.53
C TYR A 110 -40.16 21.04 7.25
N LEU A 111 -40.47 19.75 7.12
CA LEU A 111 -40.18 18.97 5.91
C LEU A 111 -41.32 19.10 4.90
N LEU A 112 -40.97 19.22 3.62
CA LEU A 112 -41.94 19.18 2.52
C LEU A 112 -42.65 17.82 2.52
N ARG A 113 -43.97 17.85 2.74
CA ARG A 113 -44.83 16.68 2.67
C ARG A 113 -45.40 16.57 1.26
N LYS A 114 -45.45 15.35 0.73
CA LYS A 114 -46.18 15.07 -0.52
C LYS A 114 -47.67 15.05 -0.20
N PHE A 115 -48.47 15.78 -0.96
CA PHE A 115 -49.93 15.76 -0.87
C PHE A 115 -50.53 15.61 -2.26
N ALA A 116 -51.76 15.11 -2.30
CA ALA A 116 -52.59 15.05 -3.49
C ALA A 116 -53.89 15.81 -3.20
N VAL A 117 -54.39 16.54 -4.20
CA VAL A 117 -55.66 17.26 -4.11
C VAL A 117 -56.71 16.44 -4.85
N LYS A 118 -57.87 16.24 -4.22
CA LYS A 118 -59.00 15.55 -4.83
C LYS A 118 -59.69 16.52 -5.80
N ALA A 119 -60.03 16.03 -6.99
CA ALA A 119 -60.86 16.74 -7.97
C ALA A 119 -62.33 16.76 -7.53
#